data_AF-A0A0E9ZP57-F1
#
_entry.id   AF-A0A0E9ZP57-F1
#
_cell.length_a   1.000
_cell.length_b   1.000
_cell.length_c   1.000
_cell.angle_alpha   90.00
_cell.angle_beta   90.00
_cell.angle_gamma   90.00
#
_symmetry.space_group_name_H-M   'P 1'
#
loop_
_entity.id
_entity.type
_entity.pdbx_description
1 polymer ?
#
loop_
_entity_poly.entity_id
_entity_poly.type
_entity_poly.pdbx_seq_one_letter_code
_entity_poly.pdbx_strand_id
1 'polypeptide(L)' 'MNTGKADPSERSDDIAQLRQHLDMPDLTYQDISMLVGVQQALQRWPLLGESCRASTAGALYTAAPRREVVSP' A
#
# COMPACT_ATOMS: atom_id res chain seq x y z
N MET A 1 -0.53 -20.05 -19.39
CA MET A 1 -0.88 -18.65 -19.71
C MET A 1 -0.38 -17.79 -18.58
N ASN A 2 0.67 -17.03 -18.87
CA ASN A 2 1.43 -16.30 -17.88
C ASN A 2 0.69 -14.97 -17.75
N THR A 3 -0.18 -14.84 -16.74
CA THR A 3 -0.76 -13.54 -16.41
C THR A 3 0.35 -12.68 -15.84
N GLY A 4 1.15 -12.10 -16.75
CA GLY A 4 2.04 -11.01 -16.43
C GLY A 4 1.21 -9.99 -15.67
N LYS A 5 1.61 -9.70 -14.44
CA LYS A 5 1.01 -8.59 -13.70
C LYS A 5 1.30 -7.35 -14.54
N ALA A 6 0.29 -6.84 -15.23
CA ALA A 6 0.36 -5.54 -15.89
C ALA A 6 0.88 -4.53 -14.87
N ASP A 7 1.78 -3.66 -15.33
CA ASP A 7 2.28 -2.59 -14.48
C ASP A 7 1.08 -1.76 -13.98
N PRO A 8 1.07 -1.28 -12.73
CA PRO A 8 -0.02 -0.44 -12.22
C PRO A 8 -0.30 0.78 -13.12
N SER A 9 0.71 1.26 -13.86
CA SER A 9 0.56 2.34 -14.85
C SER A 9 -0.25 1.89 -16.06
N GLU A 10 0.09 0.72 -16.64
CA GLU A 10 -0.64 0.14 -17.78
C GLU A 10 -2.12 -0.11 -17.43
N ARG A 11 -2.38 -0.62 -16.21
CA ARG A 11 -3.74 -0.84 -15.74
C ARG A 11 -4.54 0.46 -15.67
N SER A 12 -3.94 1.53 -15.14
CA SER A 12 -4.57 2.85 -15.05
C SER A 12 -4.94 3.41 -16.43
N ASP A 13 -4.09 3.18 -17.44
CA ASP A 13 -4.30 3.65 -18.81
C ASP A 13 -5.47 2.93 -19.50
N ASP A 14 -5.59 1.61 -19.34
CA ASP A 14 -6.72 0.84 -19.87
C ASP A 14 -8.06 1.35 -19.30
N ILE A 15 -8.08 1.75 -18.03
CA ILE A 15 -9.28 2.29 -17.39
C ILE A 15 -9.61 3.68 -17.92
N ALA A 16 -8.60 4.52 -18.16
CA ALA A 16 -8.80 5.81 -18.80
C ALA A 16 -9.40 5.64 -20.20
N GLN A 17 -8.92 4.67 -20.98
CA GLN A 17 -9.47 4.34 -22.29
C GLN A 17 -10.91 3.81 -22.21
N LEU A 18 -11.23 2.97 -21.22
CA LEU A 18 -12.58 2.46 -20.99
C LEU A 18 -13.56 3.58 -20.61
N ARG A 19 -13.16 4.53 -19.75
CA ARG A 19 -13.99 5.68 -19.39
C ARG A 19 -14.39 6.51 -20.60
N GLN A 20 -13.42 6.74 -21.50
CA GLN A 20 -13.66 7.45 -22.75
C GLN A 20 -14.61 6.68 -23.67
N HIS A 21 -14.42 5.36 -23.81
CA HIS A 21 -15.29 4.52 -24.63
C HIS A 21 -16.73 4.42 -24.10
N LEU A 22 -16.91 4.44 -22.78
CA LEU A 22 -18.21 4.35 -22.13
C LEU A 22 -18.92 5.71 -21.99
N ASP A 23 -18.27 6.80 -22.44
CA ASP A 23 -18.75 8.19 -22.26
C ASP A 23 -19.05 8.52 -20.79
N MET A 24 -18.21 8.01 -19.88
CA MET A 24 -18.32 8.19 -18.43
C MET A 24 -17.01 8.75 -17.86
N PRO A 25 -16.66 10.03 -18.16
CA PRO A 25 -15.40 10.62 -17.74
C PRO A 25 -15.27 10.75 -16.21
N ASP A 26 -16.39 10.95 -15.50
CA ASP A 26 -16.44 11.14 -14.06
C ASP A 26 -16.51 9.82 -13.26
N LEU A 27 -16.46 8.67 -13.95
CA LEU A 27 -16.51 7.36 -13.29
C LEU A 27 -15.29 7.18 -12.40
N THR A 28 -15.50 7.20 -11.09
CA THR A 28 -14.43 7.02 -10.12
C THR A 28 -13.84 5.61 -10.23
N TYR A 29 -12.51 5.53 -10.34
CA TYR A 29 -11.81 4.26 -10.35
C TYR A 29 -11.18 4.03 -8.99
N GLN A 30 -11.40 2.84 -8.43
CA GLN A 30 -10.81 2.41 -7.18
C GLN A 30 -10.15 1.04 -7.40
N ASP A 31 -8.81 0.97 -7.35
CA ASP A 31 -8.13 -0.32 -7.38
C ASP A 31 -8.22 -0.98 -5.99
N ILE A 32 -9.05 -2.02 -5.88
CA ILE A 32 -9.17 -2.84 -4.67
C ILE A 32 -8.22 -4.03 -4.67
N SER A 33 -7.58 -4.33 -5.81
CA SER A 33 -6.75 -5.53 -6.00
C SER A 33 -5.49 -5.47 -5.14
N MET A 34 -4.89 -4.29 -4.99
CA MET A 34 -3.73 -4.10 -4.11
C MET A 34 -4.10 -4.35 -2.64
N LEU A 35 -5.19 -3.73 -2.17
CA LEU A 35 -5.65 -3.87 -0.80
C LEU A 35 -5.98 -5.33 -0.47
N VAL A 36 -6.70 -6.00 -1.37
CA VAL A 36 -7.02 -7.42 -1.27
C VAL A 36 -5.75 -8.27 -1.29
N GLY A 37 -4.79 -7.94 -2.16
CA GLY A 37 -3.50 -8.62 -2.24
C GLY A 37 -2.69 -8.53 -0.94
N VAL A 38 -2.67 -7.35 -0.31
CA VAL A 38 -2.03 -7.16 1.00
C VAL A 38 -2.74 -7.96 2.09
N GLN A 39 -4.07 -7.93 2.14
CA GLN A 39 -4.84 -8.72 3.11
C GLN A 39 -4.58 -10.22 2.95
N GLN A 40 -4.58 -10.74 1.72
CA GLN A 40 -4.27 -12.14 1.45
C GLN A 40 -2.82 -12.50 1.83
N ALA A 41 -1.86 -11.61 1.57
CA ALA A 41 -0.48 -11.82 1.99
C ALA A 41 -0.37 -11.89 3.52
N LEU A 42 -1.06 -11.02 4.24
CA LEU A 42 -1.09 -11.04 5.71
C LEU A 42 -1.76 -12.30 6.27
N GLN A 43 -2.81 -12.80 5.63
CA GLN A 43 -3.43 -14.09 6.00
C GLN A 43 -2.48 -15.27 5.77
N ARG A 44 -1.69 -15.23 4.69
CA ARG A 44 -0.74 -16.29 4.32
C ARG A 44 0.55 -16.25 5.13
N TRP A 45 1.02 -15.06 5.52
CA TRP A 45 2.23 -14.84 6.30
C TRP A 45 1.93 -13.99 7.55
N PRO A 46 1.42 -14.60 8.63
CA PRO A 46 1.01 -13.86 9.83
C PRO A 46 2.14 -13.00 10.44
N LEU A 47 3.38 -13.50 10.44
CA LEU A 47 4.56 -12.79 10.97
C LEU A 47 4.93 -11.53 10.18
N LEU A 48 4.46 -11.40 8.93
CA LEU A 48 4.66 -10.19 8.11
C LEU A 48 3.95 -8.98 8.73
N GLY A 49 2.73 -9.18 9.26
CA GLY A 49 1.97 -8.12 9.93
C GLY A 49 2.62 -7.68 11.23
N GLU A 50 3.16 -8.63 11.99
CA GLU A 50 3.88 -8.36 13.24
C GLU A 50 5.18 -7.57 12.98
N SER A 51 5.92 -7.93 11.93
CA SER A 51 7.14 -7.24 11.52
C SER A 51 6.90 -5.80 11.07
N CYS A 52 5.79 -5.56 10.34
CA CYS A 52 5.36 -4.21 10.00
C CYS A 52 5.02 -3.39 11.25
N ARG A 53 4.23 -3.95 12.18
CA ARG A 53 3.87 -3.27 13.44
C ARG A 53 5.10 -2.97 14.30
N ALA A 54 6.03 -3.92 14.40
CA ALA A 54 7.28 -3.77 15.13
C ALA A 54 8.18 -2.68 14.53
N SER A 55 8.24 -2.55 13.19
CA SER A 55 8.97 -1.46 12.52
C SER A 55 8.34 -0.08 12.72
N THR A 56 7.01 0.02 12.79
CA THR A 56 6.34 1.30 13.12
C THR A 56 6.51 1.70 14.59
N ALA A 57 6.43 0.74 15.53
CA ALA A 57 6.80 1.00 16.93
C ALA A 57 8.28 1.39 17.03
N GLY A 58 9.09 0.69 16.24
CA GLY A 58 10.42 1.00 15.72
C GLY A 58 10.81 2.47 15.63
N ALA A 59 10.14 3.10 14.68
CA ALA A 59 10.38 4.49 14.32
C ALA A 59 9.95 5.46 15.42
N LEU A 60 8.88 5.15 16.15
CA LEU A 60 8.35 6.02 17.21
C LEU A 60 9.27 6.11 18.43
N TYR A 61 10.01 5.03 18.78
CA TYR A 61 10.99 5.08 19.87
C TYR A 61 12.32 5.75 19.46
N THR A 62 12.65 5.78 18.17
CA THR A 62 13.86 6.44 17.66
C THR A 62 13.68 7.96 17.51
N ALA A 63 12.45 8.41 17.31
CA ALA A 63 12.11 9.83 17.18
C ALA A 63 11.90 10.57 18.51
N ALA A 64 12.04 9.90 19.66
CA ALA A 64 11.97 10.56 20.96
C ALA A 64 13.28 11.35 21.20
N PRO A 65 13.25 12.69 21.36
CA PRO A 65 14.46 13.44 21.63
C PRO A 65 15.00 13.00 22.99
N ARG A 66 16.24 12.51 22.98
CA ARG A 66 17.02 12.17 24.16
C ARG A 66 17.05 13.42 25.05
N ARG A 67 16.25 13.42 26.12
CA ARG A 67 16.30 14.45 27.16
C ARG A 67 17.72 14.42 27.74
N GLU A 68 18.53 15.40 27.33
CA GLU A 68 19.77 15.73 28.02
C GLU A 68 19.40 16.10 29.45
N VAL A 69 19.67 15.18 30.37
CA VAL A 69 19.70 15.47 31.79
C VAL A 69 20.97 16.28 32.01
N VAL A 70 20.84 17.60 31.98
CA VAL A 70 21.88 18.48 32.51
C VAL A 70 21.89 18.27 34.02
N SER A 71 22.98 17.70 34.53
CA SER A 71 23.24 17.61 35.97
C SER A 71 23.91 18.91 36.45
N PRO A 72 23.70 19.28 37.73
CA PRO A 72 23.97 20.60 38.29
C PRO A 72 25.46 20.96 38.40
#